data_AF-A0A7Y6EA06-F1
#
_entry.id   AF-A0A7Y6EA06-F1
#
_cell.length_a   1.000
_cell.length_b   1.000
_cell.length_c   1.000
_cell.angle_alpha   90.00
_cell.angle_beta   90.00
_cell.angle_gamma   90.00
#
_symmetry.space_group_name_H-M   'P 1'
#
loop_
_entity.id
_entity.type
_entity.pdbx_description
1 polymer ?
#
loop_
_entity_poly.entity_id
_entity_poly.type
_entity_poly.pdbx_seq_one_letter_code
_entity_poly.pdbx_strand_id
1 'polypeptide(L)'
;MLSGQGHFAPVYSATQFFKDPNFDYDVYIFHRPNTARKNFLPVLRHLRKAGKTLIADYDDLIFGDEGVALQSSAAKNGTLTPERAVAAFSSNLLGLREFDKVTVSTAPLAQRVED
;
A
#
# COMPACT_ATOMS: atom_id res chain seq x y z
N MET A 1 16.32 -9.07 -10.02
CA MET A 1 15.56 -8.07 -10.80
C MET A 1 14.59 -8.81 -11.70
N LEU A 2 13.29 -8.50 -11.64
CA LEU A 2 12.23 -9.17 -12.45
C LEU A 2 12.53 -9.11 -13.96
N SER A 3 13.10 -8.00 -14.44
CA SER A 3 13.52 -7.86 -15.84
C SER A 3 14.61 -8.87 -16.25
N GLY A 4 15.49 -9.25 -15.32
CA GLY A 4 16.50 -10.30 -15.56
C GLY A 4 15.91 -11.71 -15.65
N GLN A 5 14.63 -11.87 -15.33
CA GLN A 5 13.87 -13.12 -15.45
C GLN A 5 12.88 -13.09 -16.64
N GLY A 6 12.97 -12.06 -17.51
CA GLY A 6 12.12 -11.92 -18.68
C GLY A 6 10.79 -11.17 -18.45
N HIS A 7 10.56 -10.63 -17.25
CA HIS A 7 9.35 -9.84 -16.98
C HIS A 7 9.48 -8.38 -17.44
N PHE A 8 8.43 -7.87 -18.07
CA PHE A 8 8.29 -6.43 -18.32
C PHE A 8 7.79 -5.73 -17.05
N ALA A 9 8.69 -5.10 -16.30
CA ALA A 9 8.42 -4.53 -14.98
C ALA A 9 8.86 -3.06 -14.88
N PRO A 10 8.17 -2.12 -15.56
CA PRO A 10 8.45 -0.69 -15.43
C PRO A 10 8.07 -0.17 -14.04
N VAL A 11 8.81 0.83 -13.56
CA VAL A 11 8.57 1.49 -12.27
C VAL A 11 8.07 2.90 -12.53
N TYR A 12 6.96 3.25 -11.87
CA TYR A 12 6.36 4.58 -11.93
C TYR A 12 6.35 5.21 -10.55
N SER A 13 6.59 6.52 -10.47
CA SER A 13 6.18 7.25 -9.28
C SER A 13 4.65 7.21 -9.18
N ALA A 14 4.11 7.19 -7.97
CA ALA A 14 2.67 7.24 -7.77
C ALA A 14 2.04 8.47 -8.46
N THR A 15 2.72 9.62 -8.47
CA THR A 15 2.25 10.82 -9.17
C THR A 15 2.14 10.64 -10.68
N GLN A 16 3.10 10.00 -11.32
CA GLN A 16 3.02 9.68 -12.75
C GLN A 16 1.87 8.72 -13.03
N PHE A 17 1.82 7.60 -12.31
CA PHE A 17 0.81 6.57 -12.52
C PHE A 17 -0.62 7.09 -12.34
N PHE A 18 -0.90 7.82 -11.25
CA PHE A 18 -2.26 8.33 -11.01
C PHE A 18 -2.65 9.53 -11.87
N LYS A 19 -1.69 10.16 -12.57
CA LYS A 19 -1.97 11.22 -13.57
C LYS A 19 -2.41 10.61 -14.90
N ASP A 20 -1.77 9.52 -15.31
CA ASP A 20 -2.03 8.82 -16.57
C ASP A 20 -1.79 7.31 -16.37
N PRO A 21 -2.78 6.57 -15.84
CA PRO A 21 -2.58 5.17 -15.49
C PRO A 21 -2.52 4.30 -16.74
N ASN A 22 -1.43 3.56 -16.89
CA ASN A 22 -1.36 2.48 -17.87
C ASN A 22 -2.05 1.23 -17.30
N PHE A 23 -3.06 0.72 -18.00
CA PHE A 23 -3.91 -0.39 -17.59
C PHE A 23 -3.54 -1.74 -18.25
N ASP A 24 -2.47 -1.78 -19.05
CA ASP A 24 -2.13 -2.94 -19.88
C ASP A 24 -1.38 -4.06 -19.13
N TYR A 25 -0.86 -3.79 -17.92
CA TYR A 25 -0.14 -4.81 -17.14
C TYR A 25 -1.08 -5.86 -16.55
N ASP A 26 -0.54 -7.05 -16.27
CA ASP A 26 -1.29 -8.14 -15.62
C ASP A 26 -1.28 -8.02 -14.09
N VAL A 27 -0.18 -7.50 -13.54
CA VAL A 27 0.08 -7.38 -12.10
C VAL A 27 0.48 -5.96 -11.75
N TYR A 28 -0.12 -5.40 -10.70
CA TYR A 28 0.17 -4.07 -10.18
C TYR A 28 0.65 -4.19 -8.75
N ILE A 29 1.86 -3.72 -8.50
CA ILE A 29 2.48 -3.69 -7.17
C ILE A 29 2.50 -2.25 -6.69
N PHE A 30 1.79 -1.98 -5.60
CA PHE A 30 1.75 -0.67 -4.97
C PHE A 30 2.61 -0.69 -3.72
N HIS A 31 3.79 -0.07 -3.80
CA HIS A 31 4.66 0.11 -2.65
C HIS A 31 4.13 1.23 -1.75
N ARG A 32 3.88 0.93 -0.47
CA ARG A 32 3.26 1.81 0.54
C ARG A 32 2.00 2.52 0.01
N PRO A 33 0.93 1.77 -0.34
CA PRO A 33 -0.27 2.36 -0.92
C PRO A 33 -0.89 3.40 0.01
N ASN A 34 -1.34 4.53 -0.57
CA ASN A 34 -1.99 5.60 0.16
C ASN A 34 -3.42 5.77 -0.36
N THR A 35 -4.39 5.20 0.35
CA THR A 35 -5.81 5.23 -0.02
C THR A 35 -6.45 6.62 0.06
N ALA A 36 -5.85 7.55 0.80
CA ALA A 36 -6.29 8.94 0.84
C ALA A 36 -5.95 9.72 -0.44
N ARG A 37 -5.11 9.17 -1.33
CA ARG A 37 -4.79 9.80 -2.61
C ARG A 37 -6.05 9.92 -3.47
N LYS A 38 -6.22 11.09 -4.09
CA LYS A 38 -7.28 11.34 -5.07
C LYS A 38 -7.22 10.28 -6.20
N ASN A 39 -8.38 9.71 -6.55
CA ASN A 39 -8.55 8.67 -7.56
C ASN A 39 -7.95 7.29 -7.23
N PHE A 40 -7.42 7.07 -6.02
CA PHE A 40 -6.86 5.77 -5.66
C PHE A 40 -7.88 4.64 -5.79
N LEU A 41 -9.01 4.74 -5.07
CA LEU A 41 -10.06 3.72 -5.11
C LEU A 41 -10.70 3.54 -6.50
N PRO A 42 -11.05 4.60 -7.26
CA PRO A 42 -11.51 4.45 -8.64
C PRO A 42 -10.56 3.63 -9.53
N VAL A 43 -9.25 3.89 -9.45
CA VAL A 43 -8.24 3.17 -10.24
C VAL A 43 -8.16 1.70 -9.82
N LEU A 44 -8.08 1.41 -8.52
CA LEU A 44 -8.03 0.02 -8.03
C LEU A 44 -9.28 -0.77 -8.43
N ARG A 45 -10.47 -0.15 -8.35
CA ARG A 45 -11.73 -0.78 -8.78
C ARG A 45 -11.75 -1.06 -10.28
N HIS A 46 -11.23 -0.14 -11.09
CA HIS A 46 -11.09 -0.37 -12.53
C HIS A 46 -10.18 -1.56 -12.83
N LEU A 47 -8.99 -1.58 -12.22
CA LEU A 47 -8.03 -2.68 -12.36
C LEU A 47 -8.63 -4.03 -11.94
N ARG A 48 -9.32 -4.07 -10.79
CA ARG A 48 -9.98 -5.28 -10.31
C ARG A 48 -11.06 -5.75 -11.28
N LYS A 49 -11.90 -4.83 -11.80
CA LYS A 49 -12.92 -5.16 -12.80
C LYS A 49 -12.32 -5.70 -14.11
N ALA A 50 -11.11 -5.24 -14.46
CA ALA A 50 -10.35 -5.72 -15.60
C ALA A 50 -9.59 -7.04 -15.33
N GLY A 51 -9.79 -7.67 -14.16
CA GLY A 51 -9.17 -8.95 -13.81
C GLY A 51 -7.67 -8.87 -13.50
N LYS A 52 -7.16 -7.68 -13.17
CA LYS A 52 -5.75 -7.48 -12.84
C LYS A 52 -5.45 -7.92 -11.41
N THR A 53 -4.23 -8.44 -11.17
CA THR A 53 -3.77 -8.77 -9.82
C THR A 53 -3.21 -7.54 -9.12
N LEU A 54 -3.69 -7.26 -7.91
CA LEU A 54 -3.30 -6.13 -7.07
C LEU A 54 -2.51 -6.62 -5.86
N ILE A 55 -1.27 -6.13 -5.73
CA ILE A 55 -0.38 -6.44 -4.61
C ILE A 55 -0.06 -5.16 -3.86
N ALA A 56 -0.27 -5.15 -2.55
CA ALA A 56 0.26 -4.10 -1.69
C ALA A 56 1.62 -4.54 -1.12
N ASP A 57 2.63 -3.69 -1.25
CA ASP A 57 3.97 -3.94 -0.76
C ASP A 57 4.34 -2.97 0.37
N TYR A 58 4.78 -3.50 1.50
CA TYR A 58 5.16 -2.71 2.68
C TYR A 58 6.52 -3.09 3.21
N ASP A 59 7.29 -2.08 3.58
CA ASP A 59 8.57 -2.22 4.25
C ASP A 59 8.54 -1.70 5.71
N ASP A 60 7.50 -0.95 6.08
CA ASP A 60 7.26 -0.41 7.42
C ASP A 60 5.86 -0.81 7.94
N LEU A 61 5.73 -0.95 9.27
CA LEU A 61 4.42 -1.12 9.93
C LEU A 61 3.70 0.24 9.99
N ILE A 62 2.84 0.49 9.00
CA ILE A 62 2.07 1.74 8.88
C ILE A 62 0.56 1.53 8.99
N PHE A 63 0.15 0.39 9.54
CA PHE A 63 -1.24 0.00 9.76
C PHE A 63 -1.34 -0.77 11.08
N GLY A 64 -2.55 -0.86 11.64
CA GLY A 64 -2.82 -1.49 12.93
C GLY A 64 -3.80 -0.69 13.77
N ASP A 65 -3.99 -1.12 15.01
CA ASP A 65 -4.83 -0.43 15.99
C ASP A 65 -4.17 0.84 16.56
N GLU A 66 -4.89 1.51 17.46
CA GLU A 66 -4.40 2.69 18.17
C GLU A 66 -3.10 2.42 18.94
N GLY A 67 -3.00 1.26 19.60
CA GLY A 67 -1.81 0.88 20.35
C GLY A 67 -0.56 0.84 19.47
N VAL A 68 -0.68 0.28 18.26
CA VAL A 68 0.41 0.27 17.27
C VAL A 68 0.68 1.68 16.74
N ALA A 69 -0.35 2.44 16.38
CA ALA A 69 -0.21 3.77 15.79
C ALA A 69 0.53 4.76 16.72
N LEU A 70 0.24 4.73 18.02
CA LEU A 70 0.88 5.59 19.02
C LEU A 70 2.34 5.21 19.30
N GLN A 71 2.75 3.98 18.96
CA GLN A 71 4.14 3.55 19.07
C GLN A 71 4.99 3.93 17.85
N SER A 72 4.36 4.39 16.77
CA SER A 72 5.05 4.79 15.54
C SER A 72 6.05 5.92 15.80
N SER A 73 7.13 5.94 15.02
CA SER A 73 8.12 7.01 15.08
C SER A 73 7.49 8.38 14.84
N ALA A 74 6.55 8.47 13.88
CA ALA A 74 5.82 9.69 13.54
C ALA A 74 4.96 10.23 14.69
N ALA A 75 4.37 9.37 15.51
CA ALA A 75 3.65 9.79 16.72
C ALA A 75 4.65 10.19 17.82
N LYS A 76 5.66 9.37 18.10
CA LYS A 76 6.64 9.60 19.17
C LYS A 76 7.47 10.86 19.01
N ASN A 77 7.82 11.20 17.78
CA ASN A 77 8.63 12.39 17.48
C ASN A 77 7.79 13.65 17.23
N GLY A 78 6.45 13.57 17.36
CA GLY A 78 5.54 14.69 17.15
C GLY A 78 5.35 15.10 15.69
N THR A 79 5.79 14.30 14.70
CA THR A 79 5.53 14.57 13.27
C THR A 79 4.03 14.51 12.97
N LEU A 80 3.33 13.58 13.61
CA LEU A 80 1.88 13.46 13.58
C LEU A 80 1.33 13.60 15.00
N THR A 81 0.17 14.25 15.11
CA THR A 81 -0.59 14.18 16.37
C THR A 81 -1.09 12.73 16.56
N PRO A 82 -1.30 12.29 17.81
CA PRO A 82 -1.87 10.96 18.11
C PRO A 82 -3.08 10.61 17.24
N GLU A 83 -4.04 11.54 17.13
CA GLU A 83 -5.28 11.34 16.38
C GLU A 83 -5.02 11.14 14.89
N ARG A 84 -4.07 11.90 14.33
CA ARG A 84 -3.67 11.78 12.92
C ARG A 84 -2.91 10.48 12.66
N ALA A 85 -2.10 10.01 13.60
CA ALA A 85 -1.43 8.73 13.50
C ALA A 85 -2.45 7.58 13.51
N VAL A 86 -3.39 7.58 14.46
CA VAL A 86 -4.47 6.57 14.56
C VAL A 86 -5.32 6.55 13.29
N ALA A 87 -5.74 7.72 12.80
CA ALA A 87 -6.52 7.81 11.57
C ALA A 87 -5.75 7.30 10.35
N ALA A 88 -4.46 7.62 10.23
CA ALA A 88 -3.62 7.14 9.14
C ALA A 88 -3.46 5.62 9.17
N PHE A 89 -3.15 5.04 10.33
CA PHE A 89 -2.99 3.59 10.50
C PHE A 89 -4.29 2.85 10.21
N SER A 90 -5.43 3.38 10.67
CA SER A 90 -6.75 2.81 10.39
C SER A 90 -7.10 2.86 8.90
N SER A 91 -6.81 3.98 8.22
CA SER A 91 -7.05 4.13 6.78
C SER A 91 -6.17 3.19 5.95
N ASN A 92 -4.92 2.98 6.36
CA ASN A 92 -4.01 2.05 5.70
C ASN A 92 -4.47 0.60 5.90
N LEU A 93 -4.90 0.24 7.12
CA LEU A 93 -5.46 -1.07 7.42
C LEU A 93 -6.71 -1.38 6.57
N LEU A 94 -7.64 -0.43 6.46
CA LEU A 94 -8.81 -0.58 5.59
C LEU A 94 -8.40 -0.71 4.11
N GLY A 95 -7.36 0.01 3.70
CA GLY A 95 -6.81 -0.05 2.36
C GLY A 95 -6.26 -1.42 1.97
N LEU A 96 -5.74 -2.20 2.93
CA LEU A 96 -5.24 -3.56 2.67
C LEU A 96 -6.31 -4.47 2.06
N ARG A 97 -7.58 -4.27 2.42
CA ARG A 97 -8.71 -5.06 1.92
C ARG A 97 -8.97 -4.88 0.42
N GLU A 98 -8.31 -3.90 -0.20
CA GLU A 98 -8.41 -3.66 -1.63
C GLU A 98 -7.35 -4.45 -2.46
N PHE A 99 -6.54 -5.29 -1.82
CA PHE A 99 -5.48 -6.02 -2.51
C PHE A 99 -5.72 -7.53 -2.46
N ASP A 100 -5.33 -8.22 -3.53
CA ASP A 100 -5.42 -9.67 -3.61
C ASP A 100 -4.31 -10.33 -2.77
N LYS A 101 -3.18 -9.64 -2.63
CA LYS A 101 -2.02 -10.09 -1.85
C LYS A 101 -1.35 -8.91 -1.15
N VAL A 102 -0.71 -9.20 -0.03
CA VAL A 102 0.16 -8.29 0.69
C VAL A 102 1.56 -8.89 0.74
N THR A 103 2.58 -8.11 0.39
CA THR A 103 3.99 -8.45 0.55
C THR A 103 4.61 -7.53 1.60
N VAL A 104 5.54 -8.08 2.36
CA VAL A 104 6.24 -7.36 3.41
C VAL A 104 7.74 -7.63 3.38
N SER A 105 8.54 -6.67 3.82
CA SER A 105 10.00 -6.76 3.82
C SER A 105 10.58 -7.71 4.89
N THR A 106 9.83 -8.01 5.96
CA THR A 106 10.34 -8.79 7.10
C THR A 106 9.31 -9.77 7.69
N ALA A 107 9.80 -10.86 8.29
CA ALA A 107 8.94 -11.85 8.96
C ALA A 107 8.13 -11.28 10.14
N PRO A 108 8.67 -10.38 11.00
CA PRO A 108 7.86 -9.74 12.04
C PRO A 108 6.70 -8.89 11.48
N LEU A 109 6.89 -8.25 10.32
CA LEU A 109 5.79 -7.55 9.65
C LEU A 109 4.74 -8.53 9.12
N ALA A 110 5.17 -9.69 8.62
CA ALA A 110 4.25 -10.70 8.06
C ALA A 110 3.26 -11.19 9.12
N GLN A 111 3.75 -11.46 10.33
CA GLN A 111 2.89 -11.85 11.46
C GLN A 111 1.79 -10.83 11.74
N ARG A 112 2.08 -9.53 11.62
CA ARG A 112 1.09 -8.45 11.85
C ARG A 112 0.04 -8.30 10.74
N VAL A 113 0.27 -8.88 9.56
CA VAL A 113 -0.67 -8.85 8.45
C VAL A 113 -1.65 -10.04 8.51
N GLU A 114 -1.24 -11.13 9.15
CA GLU A 114 -2.04 -12.36 9.29
C GLU A 114 -3.02 -12.32 10.47
N ASP A 115 -2.81 -11.42 11.44
CA ASP A 115 -3.66 -11.18 12.63
C ASP A 115 -4.93 -10.37 12.31
#